data_AF-A0A3M9ZG49-F1
#
_entry.id   AF-A0A3M9ZG49-F1
#
_cell.length_a   1.000
_cell.length_b   1.000
_cell.length_c   1.000
_cell.angle_alpha   90.00
_cell.angle_beta   90.00
_cell.angle_gamma   90.00
#
_symmetry.space_group_name_H-M   'P 1'
#
loop_
_entity.id
_entity.type
_entity.pdbx_description
1 polymer ?
#
loop_
_entity_poly.entity_id
_entity_poly.type
_entity_poly.pdbx_seq_one_letter_code
_entity_poly.pdbx_strand_id
1 'polypeptide(L)' 'KFIFVAEVPGPDSRISVRLIDATLHVRGSGGFSKDVPIEGSSGMEINDFKYRNGVLTLRIGPPQEPEPPS' A
#
# COMPACT_ATOMS: atom_id res chain seq x y z
N LYS A 1 12.19 0.66 -5.55
CA LYS A 1 11.66 0.84 -4.17
C LYS A 1 10.96 2.18 -4.12
N PHE A 2 9.71 2.21 -3.65
CA PHE A 2 8.85 3.39 -3.65
C PHE A 2 8.25 3.60 -2.26
N ILE A 3 8.05 4.87 -1.90
CA ILE A 3 7.27 5.25 -0.72
C ILE A 3 6.03 5.97 -1.23
N PHE A 4 4.86 5.48 -0.85
CA PHE A 4 3.58 6.09 -1.17
C PHE A 4 2.95 6.63 0.10
N VAL A 5 2.44 7.86 0.05
CA VAL A 5 1.77 8.53 1.16
C VAL A 5 0.45 9.10 0.67
N ALA A 6 -0.63 8.88 1.41
CA ALA A 6 -1.93 9.45 1.12
C ALA A 6 -2.74 9.69 2.39
N GLU A 7 -3.52 10.77 2.40
CA GLU A 7 -4.62 10.92 3.35
C GLU A 7 -5.76 9.99 2.95
N VAL A 8 -6.22 9.20 3.91
CA VAL A 8 -7.31 8.22 3.73
C VAL A 8 -8.26 8.36 4.91
N PRO A 9 -9.53 8.74 4.69
CA PRO A 9 -10.49 8.92 5.77
C PRO A 9 -10.91 7.58 6.40
N GLY A 10 -11.05 7.57 7.72
CA GLY A 10 -11.60 6.44 8.47
C GLY A 10 -10.73 5.99 9.65
N PRO A 11 -11.19 5.03 10.46
CA PRO A 11 -10.33 4.31 11.38
C PRO A 11 -9.45 3.32 10.64
N ASP A 12 -8.32 2.95 11.25
CA ASP A 12 -7.34 1.98 10.73
C ASP A 12 -7.99 0.65 10.30
N SER A 13 -8.93 0.16 11.11
CA SER A 13 -9.62 -1.12 10.90
C SER A 13 -10.45 -1.20 9.62
N ARG A 14 -10.66 -0.07 8.93
CA ARG A 14 -11.43 0.02 7.67
C ARG A 14 -10.57 0.39 6.46
N ILE A 15 -9.25 0.47 6.61
CA ILE A 15 -8.35 0.75 5.49
C ILE A 15 -7.98 -0.57 4.81
N SER A 16 -8.18 -0.64 3.49
CA SER A 16 -7.75 -1.77 2.66
C SER A 16 -6.86 -1.27 1.54
N VAL A 17 -5.75 -1.97 1.33
CA VAL A 17 -4.77 -1.63 0.29
C VAL A 17 -4.37 -2.88 -0.46
N ARG A 18 -4.34 -2.81 -1.79
CA ARG A 18 -3.86 -3.89 -2.66
C ARG A 18 -3.03 -3.31 -3.80
N LEU A 19 -1.95 -3.99 -4.17
CA LEU A 19 -1.19 -3.70 -5.38
C LEU A 19 -1.49 -4.81 -6.38
N ILE A 20 -2.17 -4.48 -7.48
CA ILE A 20 -2.59 -5.43 -8.52
C ILE A 20 -2.23 -4.80 -9.87
N ASP A 21 -1.53 -5.54 -10.74
CA ASP A 21 -1.13 -5.08 -12.09
C ASP A 21 -0.52 -3.66 -12.08
N ALA A 22 0.43 -3.45 -11.17
CA ALA A 22 1.10 -2.17 -10.93
C ALA A 22 0.16 -0.99 -10.55
N THR A 23 -1.08 -1.28 -10.14
CA THR A 23 -2.05 -0.30 -9.65
C THR A 23 -2.30 -0.50 -8.17
N LEU A 24 -2.12 0.58 -7.41
CA LEU A 24 -2.40 0.63 -5.99
C LEU A 24 -3.87 1.00 -5.76
N HIS A 25 -4.64 0.05 -5.27
CA HIS A 25 -6.03 0.22 -4.87
C HIS A 25 -6.11 0.52 -3.37
N VAL A 26 -6.60 1.70 -3.01
CA VAL A 26 -6.77 2.15 -1.63
C VAL A 26 -8.25 2.37 -1.36
N ARG A 27 -8.78 1.71 -0.34
CA ARG A 27 -10.16 1.89 0.14
C ARG A 27 -10.16 2.31 1.60
N GLY A 28 -11.07 3.22 1.93
CA GLY A 28 -11.25 3.76 3.28
C GLY A 28 -12.73 3.86 3.66
N SER A 29 -13.03 4.66 4.67
CA SER A 29 -14.41 4.90 5.12
C SER A 29 -15.18 5.88 4.24
N GLY A 30 -16.50 5.94 4.41
CA GLY A 30 -17.35 6.91 3.70
C GLY A 30 -17.41 6.69 2.18
N GLY A 31 -17.11 5.48 1.70
CA GLY A 31 -17.02 5.19 0.28
C GLY A 31 -15.73 5.67 -0.39
N PHE A 32 -14.72 6.10 0.38
CA PHE A 32 -13.44 6.48 -0.18
C PHE A 32 -12.79 5.31 -0.93
N SER A 33 -12.43 5.57 -2.19
CA SER A 33 -11.69 4.67 -3.05
C SER A 33 -10.74 5.49 -3.91
N LYS A 34 -9.50 5.03 -4.06
CA LYS A 34 -8.49 5.67 -4.90
C LYS A 34 -7.64 4.60 -5.57
N ASP A 35 -7.51 4.71 -6.88
CA ASP A 35 -6.66 3.86 -7.68
C ASP A 35 -5.49 4.69 -8.21
N VAL A 36 -4.27 4.24 -7.97
CA VAL A 36 -3.05 4.96 -8.36
C VAL A 36 -2.12 4.02 -9.12
N PRO A 37 -1.87 4.25 -10.42
CA PRO A 37 -0.83 3.55 -11.14
C PRO A 37 0.54 3.85 -10.54
N ILE A 38 1.35 2.83 -10.27
CA ILE A 38 2.72 2.95 -9.81
C ILE A 38 3.63 2.47 -10.94
N GLU A 39 4.12 3.41 -11.74
CA GLU A 39 5.01 3.11 -12.86
C GLU A 39 6.28 2.38 -12.38
N GLY A 40 6.64 1.31 -13.09
CA GLY A 40 7.81 0.50 -12.74
C GLY A 40 7.63 -0.41 -11.52
N SER A 41 6.42 -0.57 -10.97
CA SER A 41 6.15 -1.52 -9.89
C SER A 41 5.74 -2.92 -10.36
N SER A 42 5.94 -3.25 -11.64
CA SER A 42 5.68 -4.60 -12.14
C SER A 42 6.53 -5.61 -11.37
N GLY A 43 5.89 -6.63 -10.81
CA GLY A 43 6.56 -7.64 -9.97
C GLY A 43 6.97 -7.14 -8.57
N MET A 44 6.52 -5.97 -8.14
CA MET A 44 6.71 -5.49 -6.77
C MET A 44 5.54 -5.84 -5.85
N GLU A 45 5.78 -5.79 -4.54
CA GLU A 45 4.78 -6.01 -3.51
C GLU A 45 4.80 -4.92 -2.43
N ILE A 46 3.75 -4.89 -1.60
CA ILE A 46 3.71 -4.02 -0.42
C ILE A 46 4.54 -4.69 0.69
N ASN A 47 5.68 -4.07 1.00
CA ASN A 47 6.65 -4.54 1.96
C ASN A 47 6.38 -4.03 3.39
N ASP A 48 5.72 -2.88 3.54
CA ASP A 48 5.36 -2.28 4.83
C ASP A 48 4.09 -1.44 4.67
N PHE A 49 3.27 -1.41 5.72
CA PHE A 49 1.99 -0.72 5.80
C PHE A 49 1.88 -0.01 7.15
N LYS A 50 1.65 1.31 7.13
CA LYS A 50 1.38 2.10 8.34
C LYS A 50 0.24 3.06 8.09
N TYR A 51 -0.68 3.14 9.06
CA TYR A 51 -1.74 4.13 9.05
C TYR A 51 -1.80 4.81 10.41
N ARG A 52 -1.68 6.14 10.44
CA ARG A 52 -1.76 6.94 11.68
C ARG A 52 -2.44 8.27 11.41
N ASN A 53 -3.42 8.62 12.24
CA ASN A 53 -4.10 9.91 12.22
C ASN A 53 -4.59 10.34 10.83
N GLY A 54 -5.20 9.43 10.06
CA GLY A 54 -5.68 9.76 8.72
C GLY A 54 -4.66 9.54 7.60
N VAL A 55 -3.39 9.30 7.91
CA VAL A 55 -2.31 9.21 6.91
C VAL A 55 -1.88 7.77 6.73
N LEU A 56 -2.00 7.29 5.50
CA LEU A 56 -1.49 6.01 5.01
C LEU A 56 -0.10 6.17 4.43
N THR A 57 0.85 5.36 4.88
CA THR A 57 2.20 5.24 4.35
C THR A 57 2.48 3.79 3.96
N LEU A 58 2.93 3.59 2.72
CA LEU A 58 3.28 2.27 2.19
C LEU A 58 4.72 2.27 1.70
N ARG A 59 5.40 1.13 1.90
CA ARG A 59 6.65 0.83 1.23
C ARG A 59 6.39 -0.25 0.18
N ILE A 60 6.69 0.07 -1.07
CA ILE A 60 6.59 -0.85 -2.19
C ILE A 60 8.00 -1.22 -2.66
N GLY A 61 8.26 -2.50 -2.80
CA GLY A 61 9.58 -3.03 -3.09
C GLY A 61 9.52 -4.37 -3.81
N PRO A 62 10.69 -4.91 -4.20
CA PRO A 62 10.75 -6.31 -4.65
C PRO A 62 10.16 -7.24 -3.58
N PRO A 63 9.76 -8.46 -3.98
CA PRO A 63 9.37 -9.48 -3.04
C PRO A 63 10.44 -9.66 -1.96
N GLN A 64 10.05 -9.71 -0.69
CA GLN A 64 10.99 -10.10 0.35
C GLN A 64 11.28 -11.58 0.16
N GLU A 65 12.49 -11.87 -0.31
CA GLU A 65 12.99 -13.23 -0.34
C GLU A 65 12.93 -13.75 1.11
N PRO A 66 12.30 -14.92 1.35
CA PRO A 66 12.22 -15.45 2.70
C PRO A 66 13.64 -15.53 3.25
N GLU A 67 13.88 -14.94 4.43
CA GLU A 67 15.22 -14.97 5.01
C GLU A 67 15.71 -16.42 5.04
N PRO A 68 16.93 -16.69 4.55
CA PRO A 68 17.46 -18.04 4.62
C PRO A 68 17.46 -18.49 6.09
N PRO A 69 17.04 -19.72 6.39
CA PRO A 69 17.05 -20.23 7.75
C PRO A 69 18.48 -20.12 8.30
N SER A 70 18.62 -19.49 9.47
CA SER A 70 19.89 -19.30 10.18
C SER A 70 20.47 -20.60 10.70
#